data_AF-A0AAW2QX73-F1
#
_entry.id   AF-A0AAW2QX73-F1
#
_cell.length_a   1.000
_cell.length_b   1.000
_cell.length_c   1.000
_cell.angle_alpha   90.00
_cell.angle_beta   90.00
_cell.angle_gamma   90.00
#
_symmetry.space_group_name_H-M   'P 1'
#
loop_
_entity.id
_entity.type
_entity.pdbx_description
1 polymer ?
#
loop_
_entity_poly.entity_id
_entity_poly.type
_entity_poly.pdbx_seq_one_letter_code
_entity_poly.pdbx_strand_id
1 'polypeptide(L)'
;MPRIGKFFWLIWIEFLVFILALCLVQNNLLSNTKIFSFQIPVSDLVGKNILLYFSAHWCPPCRAFLPALINAYEEINKNSNVLEVVFISSDRDQTSFDEFFSKMPWLALPFGDKRKESLSRLFKVRGIPMVIAIGPNGRTVSTEVRELIMYHGAKAFPFTAERIKEIEAAQEKMAEGWPKNSKSALHDHELALTKRRFFNCDGCGEEGCVWSYYCEECDFDLHPKCALGDDSKGTEGDVGGKESVDAEGAPAEGWICDGDKCYRE
;
A
#
# COMPACT_ATOMS: atom_id res chain seq x y z
N MET A 1 47.12 -9.41 19.73
CA MET A 1 46.51 -8.09 19.43
C MET A 1 46.08 -8.05 17.96
N PRO A 2 44.78 -8.09 17.64
CA PRO A 2 44.28 -7.61 16.36
C PRO A 2 43.61 -6.25 16.53
N ARG A 3 43.90 -5.35 15.58
CA ARG A 3 43.38 -3.97 15.49
C ARG A 3 41.87 -3.98 15.24
N ILE A 4 41.10 -3.69 16.28
CA ILE A 4 39.68 -3.31 16.18
C ILE A 4 39.66 -1.80 15.90
N GLY A 5 39.37 -1.43 14.66
CA GLY A 5 39.26 -0.01 14.32
C GLY A 5 39.04 0.18 12.84
N LYS A 6 37.83 0.65 12.49
CA LYS A 6 37.40 1.41 11.28
C LYS A 6 36.06 1.00 10.68
N PHE A 7 35.29 0.09 11.28
CA PHE A 7 33.93 -0.23 10.80
C PHE A 7 32.78 0.42 11.60
N PHE A 8 33.06 1.02 12.75
CA PHE A 8 32.02 1.59 13.63
C PHE A 8 31.69 3.07 13.36
N TRP A 9 32.48 3.77 12.54
CA TRP A 9 32.32 5.21 12.31
C TRP A 9 31.40 5.57 11.13
N LEU A 10 31.14 4.63 10.21
CA LEU A 10 30.28 4.86 9.03
C LEU A 10 28.78 4.73 9.32
N ILE A 11 28.39 4.13 10.44
CA ILE A 11 26.99 3.88 10.80
C ILE A 11 26.36 5.08 11.56
N TRP A 12 27.19 6.00 12.07
CA TRP A 12 26.71 7.23 12.72
C TRP A 12 26.45 8.39 11.74
N ILE A 13 26.99 8.32 10.53
CA ILE A 13 26.79 9.35 9.49
C ILE A 13 25.40 9.24 8.86
N GLU A 14 24.81 8.04 8.78
CA GLU A 14 23.44 7.84 8.25
C GLU A 14 22.35 8.42 9.18
N PHE A 15 22.57 8.38 10.50
CA PHE A 15 21.63 8.96 11.49
C PHE A 15 21.67 10.50 11.49
N LEU A 16 22.87 11.07 11.31
CA LEU A 16 23.04 12.50 11.20
C LEU A 16 22.54 13.03 9.85
N VAL A 17 22.70 12.28 8.76
CA VAL A 17 22.22 12.71 7.44
C VAL A 17 20.70 12.68 7.35
N PHE A 18 20.00 11.75 8.01
CA PHE A 18 18.53 11.73 8.01
C PHE A 18 17.93 12.91 8.80
N ILE A 19 18.48 13.21 9.97
CA ILE A 19 18.06 14.38 10.76
C ILE A 19 18.58 15.68 10.12
N LEU A 20 19.82 15.77 9.64
CA LEU A 20 20.36 17.00 9.03
C LEU A 20 19.80 17.31 7.63
N ALA A 21 19.44 16.29 6.83
CA ALA A 21 18.78 16.52 5.54
C ALA A 21 17.33 16.98 5.70
N LEU A 22 16.69 16.69 6.85
CA LEU A 22 15.38 17.24 7.24
C LEU A 22 15.49 18.53 8.06
N CYS A 23 16.56 18.73 8.85
CA CYS A 23 16.69 19.81 9.83
C CYS A 23 17.34 21.11 9.34
N LEU A 24 18.02 21.14 8.18
CA LEU A 24 18.82 22.34 7.85
C LEU A 24 18.15 23.42 6.98
N VAL A 25 16.94 23.22 6.43
CA VAL A 25 16.19 24.32 5.78
C VAL A 25 14.67 24.07 5.88
N GLN A 26 13.98 24.88 6.70
CA GLN A 26 12.52 25.02 6.88
C GLN A 26 11.73 23.79 7.38
N ASN A 27 11.31 23.89 8.64
CA ASN A 27 10.88 22.82 9.54
C ASN A 27 9.45 22.30 9.34
N ASN A 28 8.84 22.35 8.17
CA ASN A 28 7.38 22.24 8.09
C ASN A 28 6.89 21.32 6.96
N LEU A 29 5.93 20.44 7.29
CA LEU A 29 5.14 19.63 6.36
C LEU A 29 3.70 20.16 6.29
N LEU A 30 3.03 20.00 5.15
CA LEU A 30 1.64 20.43 4.96
C LEU A 30 0.69 19.32 5.43
N SER A 31 -0.34 19.69 6.18
CA SER A 31 -1.46 18.80 6.54
C SER A 31 -2.71 19.13 5.72
N ASN A 32 -3.48 18.11 5.34
CA ASN A 32 -4.71 18.24 4.54
C ASN A 32 -6.00 18.27 5.39
N THR A 33 -5.95 18.65 6.67
CA THR A 33 -7.18 18.78 7.48
C THR A 33 -8.01 19.98 7.02
N LYS A 34 -9.27 19.71 6.60
CA LYS A 34 -10.24 20.55 5.87
C LYS A 34 -10.51 22.02 6.27
N ILE A 35 -9.77 22.64 7.20
CA ILE A 35 -10.06 24.04 7.63
C ILE A 35 -8.84 24.96 7.69
N PHE A 36 -7.59 24.48 7.74
CA PHE A 36 -6.38 25.34 7.64
C PHE A 36 -5.18 24.50 7.16
N SER A 37 -4.42 24.98 6.18
CA SER A 37 -3.09 24.44 5.86
C SER A 37 -2.15 24.79 7.02
N PHE A 38 -1.99 23.87 7.97
CA PHE A 38 -1.06 24.03 9.08
C PHE A 38 0.23 23.28 8.80
N GLN A 39 1.32 23.93 9.16
CA GLN A 39 2.67 23.41 9.03
C GLN A 39 3.00 22.54 10.24
N ILE A 40 3.21 21.24 10.04
CA ILE A 40 3.57 20.29 11.11
C ILE A 40 5.09 20.18 11.20
N PRO A 41 5.68 20.32 12.40
CA PRO A 41 7.10 20.10 12.59
C PRO A 41 7.46 18.62 12.44
N VAL A 42 8.59 18.36 11.80
CA VAL A 42 9.08 16.98 11.57
C VAL A 42 9.31 16.21 12.88
N SER A 43 9.50 16.91 14.01
CA SER A 43 9.59 16.31 15.35
C SER A 43 8.36 15.48 15.72
N ASP A 44 7.19 15.81 15.20
CA ASP A 44 5.93 15.12 15.51
C ASP A 44 5.85 13.74 14.82
N LEU A 45 6.79 13.48 13.90
CA LEU A 45 6.94 12.21 13.21
C LEU A 45 7.92 11.26 13.90
N VAL A 46 8.64 11.71 14.93
CA VAL A 46 9.61 10.89 15.65
C VAL A 46 8.92 9.71 16.31
N GLY A 47 9.44 8.51 16.09
CA GLY A 47 8.88 7.27 16.64
C GLY A 47 7.74 6.66 15.83
N LYS A 48 7.26 7.32 14.75
CA LYS A 48 6.30 6.73 13.81
C LYS A 48 7.00 5.98 12.68
N ASN A 49 6.27 5.08 12.03
CA ASN A 49 6.66 4.55 10.72
C ASN A 49 6.27 5.60 9.67
N ILE A 50 7.19 5.96 8.78
CA ILE A 50 6.98 6.99 7.77
C ILE A 50 7.08 6.38 6.38
N LEU A 51 6.09 6.66 5.53
CA LEU A 51 6.18 6.37 4.09
C LEU A 51 6.50 7.66 3.33
N LEU A 52 7.63 7.68 2.64
CA LEU A 52 7.92 8.73 1.67
C LEU A 52 7.30 8.33 0.32
N TYR A 53 6.26 9.07 -0.10
CA TYR A 53 5.46 8.75 -1.26
C TYR A 53 5.78 9.69 -2.43
N PHE A 54 6.64 9.24 -3.34
CA PHE A 54 6.97 9.96 -4.57
C PHE A 54 5.92 9.69 -5.65
N SER A 55 5.19 10.73 -6.05
CA SER A 55 4.04 10.59 -6.95
C SER A 55 3.71 11.90 -7.67
N ALA A 56 2.75 11.87 -8.59
CA ALA A 56 2.25 13.06 -9.29
C ALA A 56 0.85 12.85 -9.86
N HIS A 57 0.09 13.93 -9.99
CA HIS A 57 -1.24 13.93 -10.58
C HIS A 57 -1.23 13.45 -12.03
N TRP A 58 -0.29 13.96 -12.83
CA TRP A 58 -0.22 13.67 -14.27
C TRP A 58 0.12 12.20 -14.58
N CYS A 59 0.59 11.43 -13.60
CA CYS A 59 1.08 10.07 -13.80
C CYS A 59 -0.06 9.02 -13.63
N PRO A 60 -0.46 8.29 -14.69
CA PRO A 60 -1.53 7.29 -14.60
C PRO A 60 -1.30 6.18 -13.55
N PRO A 61 -0.14 5.51 -13.47
CA PRO A 61 0.07 4.48 -12.44
C PRO A 61 0.07 5.06 -11.01
N CYS A 62 0.38 6.35 -10.83
CA CYS A 62 0.26 7.01 -9.52
C CYS A 62 -1.21 7.14 -9.09
N ARG A 63 -2.08 7.57 -10.01
CA ARG A 63 -3.52 7.66 -9.74
C ARG A 63 -4.15 6.29 -9.48
N ALA A 64 -3.70 5.26 -10.21
CA ALA A 64 -4.17 3.89 -10.02
C ALA A 64 -3.75 3.29 -8.66
N PHE A 65 -2.55 3.65 -8.17
CA PHE A 65 -2.04 3.15 -6.89
C PHE A 65 -2.64 3.88 -5.66
N LEU A 66 -3.04 5.14 -5.81
CA LEU A 66 -3.48 5.97 -4.68
C LEU A 66 -4.59 5.33 -3.82
N PRO A 67 -5.67 4.73 -4.38
CA PRO A 67 -6.71 4.09 -3.57
C PRO A 67 -6.17 2.95 -2.70
N ALA A 68 -5.27 2.13 -3.22
CA ALA A 68 -4.67 1.03 -2.46
C ALA A 68 -3.82 1.56 -1.28
N LEU A 69 -3.09 2.65 -1.49
CA LEU A 69 -2.32 3.30 -0.42
C LEU A 69 -3.23 3.94 0.65
N ILE A 70 -4.33 4.58 0.24
CA ILE A 70 -5.32 5.14 1.19
C ILE A 70 -5.92 4.03 2.05
N ASN A 71 -6.40 2.95 1.43
CA ASN A 71 -6.98 1.82 2.16
C ASN A 71 -5.99 1.21 3.16
N ALA A 72 -4.74 0.98 2.73
CA ALA A 72 -3.71 0.45 3.63
C ALA A 72 -3.41 1.42 4.78
N TYR A 73 -3.32 2.73 4.51
CA TYR A 73 -3.08 3.75 5.52
C TYR A 73 -4.19 3.79 6.58
N GLU A 74 -5.45 3.79 6.14
CA GLU A 74 -6.60 3.81 7.03
C GLU A 74 -6.71 2.53 7.86
N GLU A 75 -6.49 1.36 7.26
CA GLU A 75 -6.54 0.08 7.97
C GLU A 75 -5.44 -0.05 9.04
N ILE A 76 -4.19 0.32 8.69
CA ILE A 76 -3.07 0.31 9.64
C ILE A 76 -3.33 1.28 10.81
N ASN A 77 -3.89 2.46 10.51
CA ASN A 77 -4.14 3.47 11.51
C ASN A 77 -5.48 3.34 12.25
N LYS A 78 -6.33 2.38 11.86
CA LYS A 78 -7.69 2.20 12.39
C LYS A 78 -7.75 2.17 13.91
N ASN A 79 -6.78 1.52 14.55
CA ASN A 79 -6.73 1.36 16.01
C ASN A 79 -5.53 2.06 16.66
N SER A 80 -4.57 2.55 15.87
CA SER A 80 -3.32 3.09 16.39
C SER A 80 -2.69 4.01 15.36
N ASN A 81 -2.48 5.29 15.68
CA ASN A 81 -1.88 6.28 14.77
C ASN A 81 -0.35 6.11 14.67
N VAL A 82 0.10 5.00 14.06
CA VAL A 82 1.50 4.52 14.04
C VAL A 82 2.21 4.74 12.70
N LEU A 83 1.45 5.00 11.65
CA LEU A 83 1.93 5.25 10.30
C LEU A 83 1.62 6.69 9.89
N GLU A 84 2.58 7.36 9.27
CA GLU A 84 2.35 8.62 8.57
C GLU A 84 2.89 8.52 7.14
N VAL A 85 2.27 9.22 6.21
CA VAL A 85 2.73 9.31 4.82
C VAL A 85 3.09 10.76 4.50
N VAL A 86 4.24 10.94 3.84
CA VAL A 86 4.68 12.24 3.34
C VAL A 86 4.70 12.19 1.81
N PHE A 87 3.73 12.86 1.19
CA PHE A 87 3.65 13.04 -0.24
C PHE A 87 4.78 13.95 -0.73
N ILE A 88 5.58 13.45 -1.68
CA ILE A 88 6.66 14.16 -2.33
C ILE A 88 6.31 14.28 -3.81
N SER A 89 5.75 15.42 -4.17
CA SER A 89 5.17 15.62 -5.49
C SER A 89 6.20 15.79 -6.61
N SER A 90 5.88 15.20 -7.76
CA SER A 90 6.50 15.45 -9.06
C SER A 90 5.59 16.17 -10.04
N ASP A 91 4.54 16.83 -9.55
CA ASP A 91 3.71 17.74 -10.33
C ASP A 91 4.53 18.93 -10.85
N ARG A 92 4.01 19.56 -11.89
CA ARG A 92 4.70 20.61 -12.65
C ARG A 92 4.29 22.02 -12.21
N ASP A 93 3.20 22.12 -11.47
CA ASP A 93 2.61 23.36 -11.01
C ASP A 93 1.86 23.15 -9.69
N GLN A 94 1.64 24.25 -8.97
CA GLN A 94 0.98 24.28 -7.67
C GLN A 94 -0.47 23.79 -7.74
N THR A 95 -1.21 24.13 -8.80
CA THR A 95 -2.61 23.74 -8.97
C THR A 95 -2.76 22.22 -9.03
N SER A 96 -1.97 21.57 -9.88
CA SER A 96 -1.95 20.11 -10.01
C SER A 96 -1.54 19.43 -8.70
N PHE A 97 -0.59 20.01 -7.96
CA PHE A 97 -0.20 19.55 -6.63
C PHE A 97 -1.39 19.60 -5.66
N ASP A 98 -2.05 20.76 -5.54
CA ASP A 98 -3.14 20.99 -4.60
C ASP A 98 -4.33 20.08 -4.90
N GLU A 99 -4.73 19.98 -6.18
CA GLU A 99 -5.84 19.13 -6.61
C GLU A 99 -5.60 17.66 -6.27
N PHE A 100 -4.38 17.15 -6.45
CA PHE A 100 -4.07 15.76 -6.16
C PHE A 100 -3.89 15.51 -4.66
N PHE A 101 -3.20 16.41 -3.97
CA PHE A 101 -2.99 16.33 -2.53
C PHE A 101 -4.30 16.41 -1.75
N SER A 102 -5.30 17.17 -2.25
CA SER A 102 -6.63 17.27 -1.61
C SER A 102 -7.32 15.91 -1.38
N LYS A 103 -6.93 14.88 -2.14
CA LYS A 103 -7.46 13.52 -2.07
C LYS A 103 -6.74 12.62 -1.06
N MET A 104 -5.70 13.13 -0.40
CA MET A 104 -4.81 12.36 0.46
C MET A 104 -5.04 12.68 1.95
N PRO A 105 -5.20 11.69 2.84
CA PRO A 105 -5.48 11.90 4.26
C PRO A 105 -4.21 12.12 5.12
N TRP A 106 -3.09 12.51 4.50
CA TRP A 106 -1.76 12.54 5.12
C TRP A 106 -1.01 13.82 4.79
N LEU A 107 0.30 13.85 5.08
CA LEU A 107 1.14 15.04 4.95
C LEU A 107 1.77 15.18 3.57
N ALA A 108 2.23 16.39 3.23
CA ALA A 108 3.04 16.63 2.05
C ALA A 108 4.27 17.48 2.34
N LEU A 109 5.33 17.22 1.58
CA LEU A 109 6.40 18.18 1.40
C LEU A 109 5.85 19.36 0.56
N PRO A 110 6.07 20.62 0.95
CA PRO A 110 5.62 21.76 0.16
C PRO A 110 6.07 21.68 -1.30
N PHE A 111 5.23 22.14 -2.22
CA PHE A 111 5.56 22.17 -3.63
C PHE A 111 6.81 23.04 -3.88
N GLY A 112 7.73 22.56 -4.71
CA GLY A 112 9.00 23.24 -5.01
C GLY A 112 10.07 23.18 -3.90
N ASP A 113 9.83 22.44 -2.81
CA ASP A 113 10.82 22.28 -1.73
C ASP A 113 12.09 21.56 -2.23
N LYS A 114 13.25 22.17 -1.94
CA LYS A 114 14.57 21.71 -2.39
C LYS A 114 14.94 20.33 -1.83
N ARG A 115 14.36 19.92 -0.70
CA ARG A 115 14.61 18.60 -0.08
C ARG A 115 14.20 17.46 -1.00
N LYS A 116 13.21 17.68 -1.88
CA LYS A 116 12.79 16.69 -2.88
C LYS A 116 13.99 16.15 -3.69
N GLU A 117 14.84 17.02 -4.22
CA GLU A 117 15.97 16.61 -5.07
C GLU A 117 16.99 15.77 -4.30
N SER A 118 17.23 16.11 -3.03
CA SER A 118 18.12 15.35 -2.15
C SER A 118 17.53 13.98 -1.83
N LEU A 119 16.24 13.91 -1.50
CA LEU A 119 15.53 12.66 -1.21
C LEU A 119 15.48 11.75 -2.46
N SER A 120 15.14 12.30 -3.63
CA SER A 120 15.12 11.55 -4.88
C SER A 120 16.49 10.95 -5.22
N ARG A 121 17.58 11.70 -4.99
CA ARG A 121 18.96 11.19 -5.20
C ARG A 121 19.35 10.13 -4.18
N LEU A 122 19.10 10.38 -2.89
CA LEU A 122 19.41 9.46 -1.80
C LEU A 122 18.79 8.08 -2.04
N PHE A 123 17.51 8.07 -2.39
CA PHE A 123 16.75 6.85 -2.61
C PHE A 123 16.75 6.35 -4.06
N LYS A 124 17.52 7.00 -4.94
CA LYS A 124 17.65 6.63 -6.35
C LYS A 124 16.28 6.49 -7.04
N VAL A 125 15.38 7.43 -6.79
CA VAL A 125 14.04 7.46 -7.39
C VAL A 125 14.17 7.66 -8.89
N ARG A 126 13.89 6.61 -9.66
CA ARG A 126 13.95 6.60 -11.14
C ARG A 126 12.59 6.65 -11.82
N GLY A 127 11.53 6.40 -11.07
CA GLY A 127 10.16 6.36 -11.56
C GLY A 127 9.17 6.52 -10.41
N ILE A 128 7.94 6.85 -10.77
CA ILE A 128 6.81 7.03 -9.84
C ILE A 128 5.61 6.18 -10.30
N PRO A 129 4.78 5.66 -9.38
CA PRO A 129 4.85 5.86 -7.93
C PRO A 129 5.99 5.06 -7.28
N MET A 130 6.68 5.67 -6.32
CA MET A 130 7.67 4.99 -5.48
C MET A 130 7.38 5.30 -4.01
N VAL A 131 7.39 4.27 -3.16
CA VAL A 131 7.09 4.39 -1.73
C VAL A 131 8.24 3.78 -0.94
N ILE A 132 8.71 4.52 0.06
CA ILE A 132 9.85 4.12 0.88
C ILE A 132 9.42 4.11 2.34
N ALA A 133 9.56 2.96 2.99
CA ALA A 133 9.28 2.80 4.41
C ALA A 133 10.50 3.16 5.23
N ILE A 134 10.31 4.06 6.19
CA ILE A 134 11.28 4.45 7.20
C ILE A 134 10.69 4.04 8.54
N GLY A 135 11.45 3.29 9.33
CA GLY A 135 11.01 2.82 10.64
C GLY A 135 11.10 3.91 11.71
N PRO A 136 10.58 3.65 12.92
CA PRO A 136 10.60 4.58 14.05
C PRO A 136 11.99 5.09 14.46
N ASN A 137 13.02 4.32 14.11
CA ASN A 137 14.44 4.65 14.36
C ASN A 137 15.07 5.48 13.24
N GLY A 138 14.30 5.96 12.26
CA GLY A 138 14.80 6.75 11.13
C GLY A 138 15.55 5.94 10.07
N ARG A 139 15.61 4.61 10.17
CA ARG A 139 16.27 3.75 9.17
C ARG A 139 15.28 3.30 8.10
N THR A 140 15.78 3.15 6.89
CA THR A 140 15.01 2.54 5.80
C THR A 140 14.70 1.09 6.11
N VAL A 141 13.41 0.76 6.04
CA VAL A 141 12.88 -0.60 6.24
C VAL A 141 12.70 -1.29 4.89
N SER A 142 12.11 -0.60 3.90
CA SER A 142 11.89 -1.16 2.57
C SER A 142 11.76 -0.06 1.51
N THR A 143 12.19 -0.37 0.28
CA THR A 143 11.97 0.44 -0.92
C THR A 143 10.95 -0.18 -1.89
N GLU A 144 10.38 -1.33 -1.53
CA GLU A 144 9.46 -2.13 -2.34
C GLU A 144 8.00 -1.97 -1.88
N VAL A 145 7.73 -0.98 -1.02
CA VAL A 145 6.46 -0.80 -0.32
C VAL A 145 5.27 -0.71 -1.28
N ARG A 146 5.45 -0.11 -2.46
CA ARG A 146 4.39 -0.10 -3.49
C ARG A 146 3.94 -1.53 -3.84
N GLU A 147 4.87 -2.44 -4.11
CA GLU A 147 4.54 -3.81 -4.48
C GLU A 147 3.95 -4.58 -3.30
N LEU A 148 4.51 -4.37 -2.11
CA LEU A 148 4.02 -4.99 -0.88
C LEU A 148 2.57 -4.58 -0.56
N ILE A 149 2.23 -3.30 -0.71
CA ILE A 149 0.85 -2.81 -0.54
C ILE A 149 -0.06 -3.38 -1.63
N MET A 150 0.41 -3.40 -2.88
CA MET A 150 -0.40 -3.96 -3.98
C MET A 150 -0.70 -5.45 -3.81
N TYR A 151 0.21 -6.22 -3.22
CA TYR A 151 0.06 -7.67 -3.09
C TYR A 151 -0.52 -8.13 -1.75
N HIS A 152 -0.25 -7.40 -0.67
CA HIS A 152 -0.63 -7.81 0.68
C HIS A 152 -1.48 -6.76 1.43
N GLY A 153 -1.75 -5.60 0.82
CA GLY A 153 -2.48 -4.51 1.46
C GLY A 153 -1.82 -4.05 2.77
N ALA A 154 -2.65 -3.76 3.77
CA ALA A 154 -2.21 -3.39 5.12
C ALA A 154 -1.44 -4.51 5.84
N LYS A 155 -1.67 -5.79 5.50
CA LYS A 155 -1.05 -6.95 6.17
C LYS A 155 0.49 -6.93 6.07
N ALA A 156 1.02 -6.26 5.04
CA ALA A 156 2.46 -6.07 4.84
C ALA A 156 3.12 -5.17 5.89
N PHE A 157 2.38 -4.31 6.60
CA PHE A 157 2.94 -3.46 7.66
C PHE A 157 3.60 -4.30 8.77
N PRO A 158 4.80 -3.94 9.28
CA PRO A 158 5.57 -2.69 9.06
C PRO A 158 6.54 -2.72 7.86
N PHE A 159 6.27 -3.54 6.86
CA PHE A 159 7.05 -3.69 5.61
C PHE A 159 8.47 -4.27 5.82
N THR A 160 8.71 -4.93 6.94
CA THR A 160 9.99 -5.59 7.24
C THR A 160 10.11 -6.92 6.48
N ALA A 161 11.33 -7.32 6.15
CA ALA A 161 11.58 -8.61 5.50
C ALA A 161 11.07 -9.79 6.35
N GLU A 162 11.15 -9.70 7.67
CA GLU A 162 10.63 -10.69 8.60
C GLU A 162 9.10 -10.80 8.47
N ARG A 163 8.40 -9.68 8.41
CA ARG A 163 6.95 -9.66 8.24
C ARG A 163 6.53 -10.27 6.91
N ILE A 164 7.24 -9.97 5.83
CA ILE A 164 6.93 -10.55 4.52
C ILE A 164 7.14 -12.07 4.52
N LYS A 165 8.20 -12.56 5.16
CA LYS A 165 8.42 -14.01 5.33
C LYS A 165 7.29 -14.69 6.12
N GLU A 166 6.74 -14.04 7.13
CA GLU A 166 5.58 -14.58 7.87
C GLU A 166 4.34 -14.70 6.97
N ILE A 167 4.08 -13.70 6.13
CA ILE A 167 2.97 -13.72 5.19
C ILE A 167 3.16 -14.84 4.17
N GLU A 168 4.33 -14.94 3.56
CA GLU A 168 4.65 -15.98 2.58
C GLU A 168 4.55 -17.39 3.19
N ALA A 169 5.05 -17.58 4.42
CA ALA A 169 4.93 -18.85 5.12
C ALA A 169 3.47 -19.20 5.46
N ALA A 170 2.64 -18.20 5.79
CA ALA A 170 1.21 -18.42 6.00
C ALA A 170 0.52 -18.83 4.69
N GLN A 171 0.85 -18.18 3.57
CA GLN A 171 0.34 -18.54 2.25
C GLN A 171 0.74 -19.96 1.84
N GLU A 172 1.98 -20.40 2.12
CA GLU A 172 2.41 -21.77 1.81
C GLU A 172 1.64 -22.82 2.62
N LYS A 173 1.37 -22.54 3.89
CA LYS A 173 0.54 -23.41 4.72
C LYS A 173 -0.90 -23.54 4.21
N MET A 174 -1.44 -22.52 3.53
CA MET A 174 -2.78 -22.61 2.93
C MET A 174 -2.87 -23.69 1.85
N ALA A 175 -1.77 -23.94 1.14
CA ALA A 175 -1.69 -24.97 0.11
C ALA A 175 -1.29 -26.36 0.66
N GLU A 176 -1.06 -26.47 1.98
CA GLU A 176 -0.69 -27.74 2.58
C GLU A 176 -1.85 -28.73 2.48
N GLY A 177 -1.61 -29.88 1.84
CA GLY A 177 -2.62 -30.90 1.60
C GLY A 177 -3.38 -30.76 0.28
N TRP A 178 -3.20 -29.66 -0.47
CA TRP A 178 -3.73 -29.56 -1.83
C TRP A 178 -2.86 -30.34 -2.82
N PRO A 179 -3.45 -31.06 -3.79
CA PRO A 179 -2.69 -31.75 -4.82
C PRO A 179 -1.92 -30.75 -5.69
N LYS A 180 -0.74 -31.13 -6.16
CA LYS A 180 0.06 -30.26 -7.06
C LYS A 180 -0.64 -29.99 -8.39
N ASN A 181 -1.43 -30.96 -8.83
CA ASN A 181 -2.15 -30.92 -10.09
C ASN A 181 -3.61 -31.31 -9.85
N SER A 182 -4.54 -30.69 -10.56
CA SER A 182 -5.96 -31.04 -10.54
C SER A 182 -6.53 -31.17 -11.95
N LYS A 183 -7.54 -32.02 -12.10
CA LYS A 183 -8.36 -32.10 -13.31
C LYS A 183 -9.71 -31.49 -13.00
N SER A 184 -10.21 -30.65 -13.90
CA SER A 184 -11.52 -30.03 -13.76
C SER A 184 -12.47 -30.54 -14.83
N ALA A 185 -13.75 -30.66 -14.51
CA ALA A 185 -14.77 -30.90 -15.54
C ALA A 185 -14.97 -29.67 -16.45
N LEU A 186 -14.47 -28.51 -16.03
CA LEU A 186 -14.57 -27.24 -16.76
C LEU A 186 -13.43 -27.06 -17.79
N HIS A 187 -12.39 -27.90 -17.75
CA HIS A 187 -11.21 -27.75 -18.59
C HIS A 187 -10.47 -29.06 -18.81
N ASP A 188 -10.09 -29.34 -20.07
CA ASP A 188 -9.56 -30.66 -20.47
C ASP A 188 -8.10 -30.90 -20.08
N HIS A 189 -7.29 -29.86 -19.92
CA HIS A 189 -5.90 -30.00 -19.49
C HIS A 189 -5.76 -30.11 -17.97
N GLU A 190 -4.67 -30.73 -17.54
CA GLU A 190 -4.30 -30.77 -16.13
C GLU A 190 -3.84 -29.38 -15.68
N LEU A 191 -4.40 -28.91 -14.55
CA LEU A 191 -4.12 -27.61 -13.98
C LEU A 191 -3.08 -27.74 -12.88
N ALA A 192 -2.03 -26.91 -12.89
CA ALA A 192 -0.99 -26.90 -11.88
C ALA A 192 -1.28 -25.86 -10.78
N LEU A 193 -1.11 -26.26 -9.52
CA LEU A 193 -1.21 -25.37 -8.37
C LEU A 193 -0.10 -24.32 -8.43
N THR A 194 -0.47 -23.07 -8.69
CA THR A 194 0.44 -21.98 -9.03
C THR A 194 0.18 -20.78 -8.13
N LYS A 195 1.26 -20.12 -7.66
CA LYS A 195 1.12 -18.85 -6.94
C LYS A 195 0.74 -17.75 -7.94
N ARG A 196 -0.38 -17.08 -7.73
CA ARG A 196 -0.83 -15.95 -8.54
C ARG A 196 -0.99 -14.72 -7.66
N ARG A 197 -0.70 -13.54 -8.23
CA ARG A 197 -0.94 -12.28 -7.52
C ARG A 197 -2.44 -12.02 -7.42
N PHE A 198 -3.06 -11.92 -8.59
CA PHE A 198 -4.50 -11.85 -8.81
C PHE A 198 -4.80 -12.63 -10.07
N PHE A 199 -5.99 -13.22 -10.14
CA PHE A 199 -6.52 -13.89 -11.33
C PHE A 199 -8.04 -13.80 -11.31
N ASN A 200 -8.67 -13.91 -12.48
CA ASN A 200 -10.10 -14.14 -12.56
C ASN A 200 -10.31 -15.64 -12.68
N CYS A 201 -11.17 -16.21 -11.85
CA CYS A 201 -11.48 -17.63 -11.97
C CYS A 201 -12.40 -17.85 -13.17
N ASP A 202 -11.97 -18.65 -14.13
CA ASP A 202 -12.77 -18.98 -15.33
C ASP A 202 -14.02 -19.82 -15.00
N GLY A 203 -14.05 -20.45 -13.82
CA GLY A 203 -15.17 -21.28 -13.38
C GLY A 203 -16.32 -20.50 -12.74
N CYS A 204 -16.03 -19.52 -11.87
CA CYS A 204 -17.06 -18.73 -11.19
C CYS A 204 -17.11 -17.26 -11.59
N GLY A 205 -16.11 -16.75 -12.32
CA GLY A 205 -15.99 -15.35 -12.71
C GLY A 205 -15.55 -14.39 -11.59
N GLU A 206 -15.35 -14.89 -10.36
CA GLU A 206 -14.86 -14.07 -9.24
C GLU A 206 -13.33 -13.92 -9.27
N GLU A 207 -12.85 -12.81 -8.72
CA GLU A 207 -11.40 -12.59 -8.53
C GLU A 207 -10.83 -13.56 -7.49
N GLY A 208 -9.62 -14.03 -7.71
CA GLY A 208 -8.85 -14.87 -6.80
C GLY A 208 -7.45 -14.31 -6.57
N CYS A 209 -6.85 -14.67 -5.44
CA CYS A 209 -5.50 -14.26 -5.06
C CYS A 209 -4.71 -15.43 -4.48
N VAL A 210 -3.39 -15.26 -4.41
CA VAL A 210 -2.40 -16.18 -3.81
C VAL A 210 -2.22 -17.49 -4.54
N TRP A 211 -3.24 -18.35 -4.63
CA TRP A 211 -3.14 -19.69 -5.22
C TRP A 211 -4.25 -19.91 -6.24
N SER A 212 -3.89 -20.42 -7.42
CA SER A 212 -4.83 -20.91 -8.43
C SER A 212 -4.42 -22.31 -8.91
N TYR A 213 -5.37 -23.03 -9.50
CA TYR A 213 -5.07 -24.14 -10.40
C TYR A 213 -5.05 -23.59 -11.81
N TYR A 214 -3.85 -23.55 -12.41
CA TYR A 214 -3.58 -22.83 -13.65
C TYR A 214 -3.14 -23.77 -14.78
N CYS A 215 -3.66 -23.54 -15.99
CA CYS A 215 -3.17 -24.15 -17.23
C CYS A 215 -2.41 -23.11 -18.04
N GLU A 216 -1.10 -23.31 -18.21
CA GLU A 216 -0.25 -22.43 -19.02
C GLU A 216 -0.60 -22.48 -20.52
N GLU A 217 -1.06 -23.63 -21.02
CA GLU A 217 -1.38 -23.79 -22.45
C GLU A 217 -2.63 -23.03 -22.87
N CYS A 218 -3.59 -22.88 -21.96
CA CYS A 218 -4.89 -22.27 -22.26
C CYS A 218 -5.14 -20.94 -21.55
N ASP A 219 -4.18 -20.49 -20.73
CA ASP A 219 -4.33 -19.35 -19.84
C ASP A 219 -5.62 -19.42 -19.00
N PHE A 220 -5.84 -20.58 -18.38
CA PHE A 220 -7.06 -20.91 -17.64
C PHE A 220 -6.77 -21.04 -16.15
N ASP A 221 -7.42 -20.23 -15.32
CA ASP A 221 -7.24 -20.16 -13.88
C ASP A 221 -8.54 -20.59 -13.15
N LEU A 222 -8.42 -21.52 -12.21
CA LEU A 222 -9.50 -21.83 -11.26
C LEU A 222 -9.08 -21.52 -9.83
N HIS A 223 -10.02 -21.05 -9.01
CA HIS A 223 -9.82 -21.05 -7.56
C HIS A 223 -9.57 -22.47 -7.06
N PRO A 224 -8.82 -22.65 -5.95
CA PRO A 224 -8.71 -23.94 -5.28
C PRO A 224 -10.07 -24.57 -4.97
N LYS A 225 -11.04 -23.78 -4.48
CA LYS A 225 -12.43 -24.24 -4.25
C LYS A 225 -13.12 -24.74 -5.54
N CYS A 226 -12.93 -24.04 -6.66
CA CYS A 226 -13.54 -24.37 -7.94
C CYS A 226 -12.91 -25.59 -8.60
N ALA A 227 -11.62 -25.84 -8.33
CA ALA A 227 -10.90 -26.98 -8.89
C ALA A 227 -11.02 -28.26 -8.04
N LEU A 228 -11.26 -28.15 -6.73
CA LEU A 228 -11.26 -29.28 -5.78
C LEU A 228 -12.65 -29.62 -5.21
N GLY A 229 -13.62 -28.70 -5.23
CA GLY A 229 -14.92 -28.85 -4.56
C GLY A 229 -14.92 -28.42 -3.09
N ASP A 230 -16.12 -28.33 -2.50
CA ASP A 230 -16.39 -27.72 -1.17
C ASP A 230 -15.74 -28.41 0.05
N ASP A 231 -15.04 -29.54 -0.12
CA ASP A 231 -14.41 -30.27 0.99
C ASP A 231 -13.00 -29.75 1.35
N SER A 232 -12.45 -28.79 0.61
CA SER A 232 -11.17 -28.16 0.97
C SER A 232 -11.36 -27.18 2.12
N LYS A 233 -11.15 -27.63 3.37
CA LYS A 233 -10.98 -26.74 4.53
C LYS A 233 -9.74 -25.85 4.36
N GLY A 234 -9.87 -24.77 3.62
CA GLY A 234 -9.03 -23.58 3.69
C GLY A 234 -9.85 -22.49 4.34
N THR A 235 -9.39 -21.97 5.48
CA THR A 235 -10.03 -20.85 6.17
C THR A 235 -10.25 -19.68 5.22
N GLU A 236 -11.47 -19.15 5.21
CA GLU A 236 -11.88 -17.91 4.55
C GLU A 236 -10.78 -16.84 4.65
N GLY A 237 -10.29 -16.39 3.50
CA GLY A 237 -9.11 -15.54 3.44
C GLY A 237 -9.01 -14.71 2.18
N ASP A 238 -10.12 -14.10 1.75
CA ASP A 238 -10.22 -12.79 1.08
C ASP A 238 -11.55 -12.73 0.32
N VAL A 239 -12.55 -12.12 0.95
CA VAL A 239 -13.47 -11.29 0.17
C VAL A 239 -12.86 -9.90 0.24
N GLY A 240 -12.10 -9.53 -0.78
CA GLY A 240 -11.89 -8.14 -1.13
C GLY A 240 -13.25 -7.57 -1.53
N GLY A 241 -14.06 -7.22 -0.54
CA GLY A 241 -15.38 -6.65 -0.73
C GLY A 241 -15.25 -5.28 -1.37
N LYS A 242 -15.31 -5.22 -2.70
CA LYS A 242 -16.00 -4.12 -3.35
C LYS A 242 -17.48 -4.33 -3.07
N GLU A 243 -18.02 -3.61 -2.11
CA GLU A 243 -19.44 -3.26 -2.17
C GLU A 243 -19.63 -2.47 -3.47
N SER A 244 -20.37 -3.05 -4.41
CA SER A 244 -20.99 -2.29 -5.47
C SER A 244 -21.93 -1.29 -4.81
N VAL A 245 -21.67 0.00 -4.98
CA VAL A 245 -22.67 1.02 -4.69
C VAL A 245 -23.66 0.99 -5.84
N ASP A 246 -24.57 0.02 -5.78
CA ASP A 246 -25.81 0.08 -6.54
C ASP A 246 -26.70 1.12 -5.84
N ALA A 247 -26.76 2.30 -6.45
CA ALA A 247 -27.67 3.35 -6.05
C ALA A 247 -29.10 2.89 -6.31
N GLU A 248 -29.88 2.68 -5.24
CA GLU A 248 -31.29 3.05 -5.10
C GLU A 248 -31.82 2.50 -3.77
N GLY A 249 -31.84 3.35 -2.74
CA GLY A 249 -32.39 3.02 -1.43
C GLY A 249 -33.23 4.19 -0.90
N ALA A 250 -34.53 3.93 -0.72
CA ALA A 250 -35.51 4.85 -0.16
C ALA A 250 -35.08 5.40 1.22
N PRO A 251 -35.43 6.65 1.58
CA PRO A 251 -34.95 7.28 2.80
C PRO A 251 -35.59 6.68 4.06
N ALA A 252 -34.74 6.40 5.05
CA ALA A 252 -35.11 6.04 6.41
C ALA A 252 -35.92 7.17 7.08
N GLU A 253 -36.93 6.79 7.87
CA GLU A 253 -37.90 7.69 8.50
C GLU A 253 -37.24 8.85 9.28
N GLY A 254 -37.74 10.07 9.08
CA GLY A 254 -37.34 11.27 9.81
C GLY A 254 -36.35 12.21 9.11
N TRP A 255 -36.06 11.98 7.82
CA TRP A 255 -35.25 12.89 6.99
C TRP A 255 -36.10 13.52 5.89
N ILE A 256 -36.03 14.84 5.74
CA ILE A 256 -36.60 15.57 4.61
C ILE A 256 -35.43 15.96 3.70
N CYS A 257 -35.47 15.50 2.45
CA CYS A 257 -34.47 15.83 1.44
C CYS A 257 -35.11 16.68 0.34
N ASP A 258 -34.49 17.81 0.02
CA ASP A 258 -34.81 18.66 -1.13
C ASP A 258 -33.57 18.73 -2.04
N GLY A 259 -33.60 17.94 -3.12
CA GLY A 259 -32.43 17.71 -3.97
C GLY A 259 -31.24 17.13 -3.19
N ASP A 260 -30.06 17.72 -3.36
CA ASP A 260 -28.81 17.23 -2.76
C ASP A 260 -28.60 17.67 -1.29
N LYS A 261 -29.64 18.18 -0.63
CA LYS A 261 -29.56 18.64 0.77
C LYS A 261 -30.63 17.98 1.62
N CYS A 262 -30.20 17.22 2.62
CA CYS A 262 -31.08 16.62 3.61
C CYS A 262 -30.93 17.33 4.95
N TYR A 263 -32.05 17.64 5.59
CA TYR A 263 -32.10 18.21 6.94
C TYR A 263 -33.03 17.39 7.83
N ARG A 264 -32.81 17.52 9.13
CA ARG A 264 -33.55 16.82 10.18
C ARG A 264 -34.42 17.84 10.90
N GLU A 265 -35.73 17.59 10.99
CA GLU A 265 -36.62 18.29 11.92
C GLU A 265 -36.30 17.91 13.38
#